data_AF-A0A8J6MR17-F1
#
_entry.id   AF-A0A8J6MR17-F1
#
_cell.length_a   1.000
_cell.length_b   1.000
_cell.length_c   1.000
_cell.angle_alpha   90.00
_cell.angle_beta   90.00
_cell.angle_gamma   90.00
#
_symmetry.space_group_name_H-M   'P 1'
#
loop_
_entity.id
_entity.type
_entity.pdbx_description
1 polymer ?
#
loop_
_entity_poly.entity_id
_entity_poly.type
_entity_poly.pdbx_seq_one_letter_code
_entity_poly.pdbx_strand_id
1 'polypeptide(L)'
;MSQSPKIEKKPRSKKKSTKVQKPVIAAIGIGLVSMIFMLSRHASETKKVSLAGRAERRPVEVKRSNISIEEPSRTSNAEVIQSRKNAAIESEFGIDHRAAELIGGNVSLRLKIAIQKLWCKAGDLDTIRQTLLEPSSDPLLISIEDLSNKSFIKSFPVKVKDLSGEPTYTVMWPQHDSALLGIYICSDFLKSGKCGSKASLTHQKLSDLSMGPKKGKKDYIFYYQTVFYHNGELKIFDRNSVDDRRRDDIEHYFTAVENIDSDTMKQSESLSTVLHSTRLKFEDGLIVVTLPANDLRCLDSKKLE
;
A
#
# COMPACT_ATOMS: atom_id res chain seq x y z
N MET A 1 60.79 28.06 -4.93
CA MET A 1 60.74 27.61 -3.53
C MET A 1 59.32 27.88 -3.03
N SER A 2 58.47 26.85 -2.98
CA SER A 2 57.06 26.99 -2.58
C SER A 2 56.81 26.06 -1.40
N GLN A 3 56.47 26.63 -0.24
CA GLN A 3 56.33 25.92 1.02
C GLN A 3 54.93 25.30 1.12
N SER A 4 54.88 24.00 1.38
CA SER A 4 53.64 23.26 1.66
C SER A 4 53.13 23.54 3.10
N PRO A 5 51.80 23.61 3.32
CA PRO A 5 51.25 23.83 4.65
C PRO A 5 51.27 22.55 5.50
N LYS A 6 51.62 22.72 6.79
CA LYS A 6 51.61 21.69 7.84
C LYS A 6 50.17 21.30 8.20
N ILE A 7 49.86 20.00 8.12
CA ILE A 7 48.60 19.42 8.58
C ILE A 7 48.74 19.04 10.06
N GLU A 8 47.97 19.71 10.92
CA GLU A 8 47.89 19.46 12.35
C GLU A 8 46.91 18.31 12.64
N LYS A 9 47.40 17.24 13.28
CA LYS A 9 46.61 16.04 13.61
C LYS A 9 45.96 16.19 14.99
N LYS A 10 44.62 16.21 15.05
CA LYS A 10 43.85 16.13 16.30
C LYS A 10 43.88 14.71 16.92
N PRO A 11 43.95 14.57 18.25
CA PRO A 11 43.99 13.28 18.92
C PRO A 11 42.62 12.58 18.96
N ARG A 12 42.63 11.27 18.65
CA ARG A 12 41.48 10.35 18.74
C ARG A 12 41.16 10.03 20.20
N SER A 13 39.96 10.41 20.67
CA SER A 13 39.45 9.98 21.99
C SER A 13 38.97 8.52 21.92
N LYS A 14 39.48 7.67 22.81
CA LYS A 14 39.09 6.27 22.98
C LYS A 14 37.75 6.20 23.73
N LYS A 15 36.69 5.71 23.07
CA LYS A 15 35.41 5.36 23.74
C LYS A 15 35.54 3.99 24.40
N LYS A 16 35.25 3.96 25.71
CA LYS A 16 35.20 2.75 26.54
C LYS A 16 34.01 1.88 26.16
N SER A 17 34.28 0.58 26.02
CA SER A 17 33.30 -0.50 25.81
C SER A 17 32.65 -0.86 27.15
N THR A 18 31.34 -0.67 27.27
CA THR A 18 30.52 -1.18 28.37
C THR A 18 29.78 -2.42 27.89
N LYS A 19 30.17 -3.58 28.45
CA LYS A 19 29.43 -4.84 28.36
C LYS A 19 28.06 -4.66 29.01
N VAL A 20 26.98 -4.93 28.26
CA VAL A 20 25.63 -5.06 28.80
C VAL A 20 25.31 -6.54 28.97
N GLN A 21 25.11 -6.95 30.23
CA GLN A 21 24.61 -8.27 30.64
C GLN A 21 23.11 -8.38 30.33
N LYS A 22 22.67 -9.55 29.84
CA LYS A 22 21.25 -9.96 29.79
C LYS A 22 20.93 -10.78 31.05
N PRO A 23 19.71 -10.66 31.61
CA PRO A 23 19.01 -11.86 32.02
C PRO A 23 17.48 -11.87 31.78
N VAL A 24 17.01 -13.05 31.36
CA VAL A 24 15.83 -13.78 31.86
C VAL A 24 14.48 -13.04 31.91
N ILE A 25 13.67 -13.21 30.84
CA ILE A 25 12.20 -13.10 30.89
C ILE A 25 11.64 -14.29 30.12
N ALA A 26 11.56 -15.45 30.77
CA ALA A 26 11.06 -16.69 30.17
C ALA A 26 10.25 -17.53 31.17
N ALA A 27 9.39 -16.89 31.97
CA ALA A 27 8.53 -17.60 32.92
C ALA A 27 7.08 -17.05 33.02
N ILE A 28 6.76 -15.88 32.44
CA ILE A 28 5.43 -15.25 32.59
C ILE A 28 4.48 -15.62 31.43
N GLY A 29 5.00 -16.07 30.28
CA GLY A 29 4.19 -16.32 29.09
C GLY A 29 3.33 -17.59 29.09
N ILE A 30 3.66 -18.59 29.91
CA ILE A 30 2.98 -19.91 29.87
C ILE A 30 1.68 -19.90 30.70
N GLY A 31 1.58 -19.06 31.73
CA GLY A 31 0.37 -18.98 32.58
C GLY A 31 -0.85 -18.39 31.86
N LEU A 32 -0.66 -17.33 31.08
CA LEU A 32 -1.74 -16.58 30.42
C LEU A 32 -2.44 -17.36 29.29
N VAL A 33 -1.73 -18.27 28.61
CA VAL A 33 -2.32 -19.06 27.50
C VAL A 33 -3.29 -20.14 28.04
N SER A 34 -3.07 -20.65 29.26
CA SER A 34 -3.95 -21.67 29.85
C SER A 34 -5.32 -21.12 30.28
N MET A 35 -5.39 -19.85 30.69
CA MET A 35 -6.62 -19.24 31.21
C MET A 35 -7.62 -18.92 30.08
N ILE A 36 -7.14 -18.59 28.88
CA ILE A 36 -7.99 -18.30 27.72
C ILE A 36 -8.68 -19.58 27.20
N PHE A 37 -8.04 -20.75 27.30
CA PHE A 37 -8.62 -22.01 26.81
C PHE A 37 -9.72 -22.58 27.71
N MET A 38 -9.79 -22.18 28.98
CA MET A 38 -10.85 -22.60 29.91
C MET A 38 -12.14 -21.78 29.74
N LEU A 39 -12.06 -20.54 29.24
CA LEU A 39 -13.24 -19.67 29.06
C LEU A 39 -13.99 -19.89 27.74
N SER A 40 -13.42 -20.59 26.76
CA SER A 40 -14.05 -20.82 25.45
C SER A 40 -14.97 -22.05 25.38
N ARG A 41 -15.13 -22.82 26.47
CA ARG A 41 -15.90 -24.08 26.47
C ARG A 41 -17.39 -23.97 26.83
N HIS A 42 -17.96 -22.78 27.00
CA HIS A 42 -19.33 -22.61 27.51
C HIS A 42 -20.35 -21.91 26.59
N ALA A 43 -20.21 -22.00 25.27
CA ALA A 43 -21.21 -21.44 24.35
C ALA A 43 -21.60 -22.43 23.24
N SER A 44 -22.42 -23.43 23.58
CA SER A 44 -23.11 -24.27 22.58
C SER A 44 -24.36 -24.91 23.19
N GLU A 45 -25.37 -24.12 23.53
CA GLU A 45 -26.72 -24.63 23.73
C GLU A 45 -27.53 -24.50 22.43
N THR A 46 -27.64 -25.64 21.74
CA THR A 46 -28.56 -25.84 20.62
C THR A 46 -29.98 -26.01 21.16
N LYS A 47 -30.83 -24.99 20.99
CA LYS A 47 -32.27 -25.12 21.23
C LYS A 47 -32.90 -26.04 20.19
N LYS A 48 -33.36 -27.21 20.64
CA LYS A 48 -34.25 -28.12 19.92
C LYS A 48 -35.63 -27.48 19.78
N VAL A 49 -36.07 -27.24 18.54
CA VAL A 49 -37.47 -26.88 18.25
C VAL A 49 -38.27 -28.17 18.15
N SER A 50 -39.22 -28.35 19.07
CA SER A 50 -40.16 -29.46 19.11
C SER A 50 -41.26 -29.28 18.06
N LEU A 51 -41.42 -30.27 17.18
CA LEU A 51 -42.65 -30.52 16.43
C LEU A 51 -43.68 -31.19 17.36
N ALA A 52 -44.83 -30.56 17.60
CA ALA A 52 -46.14 -31.20 17.76
C ALA A 52 -47.20 -30.13 18.04
N GLY A 53 -48.32 -30.16 17.31
CA GLY A 53 -49.47 -29.32 17.64
C GLY A 53 -50.44 -29.11 16.47
N ARG A 54 -51.07 -30.19 15.99
CA ARG A 54 -52.26 -30.11 15.13
C ARG A 54 -53.42 -29.59 15.98
N ALA A 55 -53.68 -28.28 15.90
CA ALA A 55 -54.82 -27.65 16.55
C ALA A 55 -55.83 -27.16 15.48
N GLU A 56 -57.04 -27.69 15.62
CA GLU A 56 -58.35 -27.25 15.17
C GLU A 56 -58.45 -25.86 14.51
N ARG A 57 -58.93 -25.84 13.26
CA ARG A 57 -59.30 -24.63 12.54
C ARG A 57 -60.57 -24.03 13.15
N ARG A 58 -60.42 -22.95 13.91
CA ARG A 58 -61.50 -21.96 14.12
C ARG A 58 -61.31 -20.82 13.11
N PRO A 59 -62.38 -20.34 12.45
CA PRO A 59 -62.28 -19.19 11.56
C PRO A 59 -61.97 -17.95 12.41
N VAL A 60 -60.73 -17.47 12.32
CA VAL A 60 -60.34 -16.17 12.86
C VAL A 60 -60.81 -15.12 11.87
N GLU A 61 -61.73 -14.29 12.34
CA GLU A 61 -62.18 -13.07 11.69
C GLU A 61 -60.97 -12.18 11.41
N VAL A 62 -60.62 -12.04 10.12
CA VAL A 62 -59.47 -11.25 9.66
C VAL A 62 -59.82 -9.78 9.86
N LYS A 63 -59.50 -9.27 11.05
CA LYS A 63 -59.39 -7.83 11.28
C LYS A 63 -58.25 -7.35 10.39
N ARG A 64 -58.59 -6.70 9.28
CA ARG A 64 -57.64 -6.03 8.38
C ARG A 64 -56.76 -5.10 9.22
N SER A 65 -55.58 -5.55 9.60
CA SER A 65 -54.55 -4.62 10.00
C SER A 65 -54.19 -3.85 8.75
N ASN A 66 -54.30 -2.52 8.82
CA ASN A 66 -53.68 -1.65 7.85
C ASN A 66 -52.17 -1.89 7.98
N ILE A 67 -51.66 -2.86 7.24
CA ILE A 67 -50.25 -2.93 6.91
C ILE A 67 -50.01 -1.67 6.10
N SER A 68 -49.44 -0.66 6.75
CA SER A 68 -48.86 0.48 6.07
C SER A 68 -47.72 -0.09 5.24
N ILE A 69 -48.01 -0.38 3.97
CA ILE A 69 -47.00 -0.69 2.98
C ILE A 69 -46.22 0.63 2.87
N GLU A 70 -45.08 0.68 3.54
CA GLU A 70 -44.09 1.72 3.37
C GLU A 70 -43.75 1.71 1.87
N GLU A 71 -44.21 2.73 1.14
CA GLU A 71 -43.92 2.84 -0.28
C GLU A 71 -42.40 2.75 -0.45
N PRO A 72 -41.88 1.87 -1.32
CA PRO A 72 -40.44 1.82 -1.57
C PRO A 72 -40.02 3.22 -2.00
N SER A 73 -39.16 3.85 -1.20
CA SER A 73 -38.64 5.20 -1.44
C SER A 73 -38.23 5.27 -2.90
N ARG A 74 -38.90 6.13 -3.68
CA ARG A 74 -38.59 6.32 -5.10
C ARG A 74 -37.19 6.89 -5.20
N THR A 75 -36.18 6.03 -5.27
CA THR A 75 -34.85 6.40 -5.71
C THR A 75 -35.03 7.10 -7.05
N SER A 76 -34.56 8.34 -7.16
CA SER A 76 -34.81 9.13 -8.35
C SER A 76 -34.18 8.40 -9.56
N ASN A 77 -34.86 8.37 -10.70
CA ASN A 77 -34.28 7.75 -11.92
C ASN A 77 -32.90 8.35 -12.25
N ALA A 78 -32.63 9.59 -11.85
CA ALA A 78 -31.36 10.26 -12.00
C ALA A 78 -30.23 9.60 -11.17
N GLU A 79 -30.48 9.26 -9.90
CA GLU A 79 -29.50 8.55 -9.05
C GLU A 79 -29.13 7.19 -9.63
N VAL A 80 -30.11 6.43 -10.13
CA VAL A 80 -29.87 5.13 -10.77
C VAL A 80 -29.03 5.29 -12.04
N ILE A 81 -29.33 6.29 -12.86
CA ILE A 81 -28.55 6.59 -14.07
C ILE A 81 -27.11 6.97 -13.70
N GLN A 82 -26.92 7.81 -12.68
CA GLN A 82 -25.59 8.24 -12.25
C GLN A 82 -24.78 7.07 -11.69
N SER A 83 -25.39 6.23 -10.84
CA SER A 83 -24.75 5.02 -10.31
C SER A 83 -24.31 4.07 -11.43
N ARG A 84 -25.13 3.89 -12.47
CA ARG A 84 -24.76 3.09 -13.65
C ARG A 84 -23.60 3.70 -14.44
N LYS A 85 -23.56 5.03 -14.60
CA LYS A 85 -22.43 5.71 -15.25
C LYS A 85 -21.14 5.51 -14.47
N ASN A 86 -21.19 5.69 -13.15
CA ASN A 86 -20.03 5.49 -12.27
C ASN A 86 -19.53 4.04 -12.34
N ALA A 87 -20.44 3.05 -12.28
CA ALA A 87 -20.07 1.64 -12.41
C ALA A 87 -19.47 1.30 -13.80
N ALA A 88 -19.96 1.94 -14.87
CA ALA A 88 -19.39 1.78 -16.21
C ALA A 88 -17.96 2.33 -16.27
N ILE A 89 -17.72 3.52 -15.70
CA ILE A 89 -16.40 4.12 -15.56
C ILE A 89 -15.48 3.18 -14.77
N GLU A 90 -15.88 2.73 -13.58
CA GLU A 90 -15.08 1.82 -12.76
C GLU A 90 -14.69 0.55 -13.50
N SER A 91 -15.65 -0.08 -14.18
CA SER A 91 -15.38 -1.28 -14.99
C SER A 91 -14.47 -1.00 -16.18
N GLU A 92 -14.65 0.13 -16.84
CA GLU A 92 -13.91 0.51 -18.05
C GLU A 92 -12.45 0.84 -17.75
N PHE A 93 -12.19 1.55 -16.65
CA PHE A 93 -10.84 1.88 -16.20
C PHE A 93 -10.21 0.79 -15.32
N GLY A 94 -10.94 -0.31 -15.09
CA GLY A 94 -10.51 -1.41 -14.24
C GLY A 94 -10.16 -0.92 -12.85
N ILE A 95 -11.00 -0.10 -12.22
CA ILE A 95 -10.86 0.31 -10.83
C ILE A 95 -11.21 -0.91 -9.98
N ASP A 96 -10.23 -1.47 -9.27
CA ASP A 96 -10.53 -2.50 -8.27
C ASP A 96 -10.87 -1.79 -6.96
N HIS A 97 -11.91 -2.25 -6.28
CA HIS A 97 -12.29 -1.75 -4.98
C HIS A 97 -12.43 -2.88 -3.98
N ARG A 98 -12.28 -2.54 -2.70
CA ARG A 98 -12.47 -3.46 -1.59
C ARG A 98 -12.86 -2.68 -0.34
N ALA A 99 -13.74 -3.23 0.48
CA ALA A 99 -14.01 -2.69 1.81
C ALA A 99 -12.72 -2.56 2.63
N ALA A 100 -12.52 -1.38 3.22
CA ALA A 100 -11.40 -1.10 4.08
C ALA A 100 -11.59 -1.82 5.44
N GLU A 101 -10.51 -2.32 6.01
CA GLU A 101 -10.56 -2.93 7.34
C GLU A 101 -10.48 -1.83 8.40
N LEU A 102 -11.47 -1.75 9.29
CA LEU A 102 -11.49 -0.78 10.38
C LEU A 102 -11.12 -1.46 11.70
N ILE A 103 -10.08 -0.95 12.37
CA ILE A 103 -9.61 -1.47 13.66
C ILE A 103 -9.54 -0.30 14.65
N GLY A 104 -10.47 -0.28 15.60
CA GLY A 104 -10.51 0.75 16.64
C GLY A 104 -10.64 2.18 16.10
N GLY A 105 -11.47 2.40 15.08
CA GLY A 105 -11.67 3.71 14.45
C GLY A 105 -10.54 4.17 13.53
N ASN A 106 -9.57 3.29 13.24
CA ASN A 106 -8.53 3.54 12.25
C ASN A 106 -8.74 2.63 11.03
N VAL A 107 -8.41 3.15 9.86
CA VAL A 107 -8.31 2.34 8.65
C VAL A 107 -7.00 1.56 8.69
N SER A 108 -7.08 0.25 8.47
CA SER A 108 -5.96 -0.67 8.40
C SER A 108 -5.69 -1.01 6.94
N LEU A 109 -4.44 -0.81 6.51
CA LEU A 109 -3.97 -1.19 5.19
C LEU A 109 -2.75 -2.09 5.35
N ARG A 110 -2.82 -3.25 4.71
CA ARG A 110 -1.76 -4.26 4.74
C ARG A 110 -1.12 -4.34 3.36
N LEU A 111 0.17 -4.08 3.29
CA LEU A 111 0.97 -4.08 2.06
C LEU A 111 1.81 -5.34 2.01
N LYS A 112 1.83 -6.04 0.87
CA LYS A 112 2.81 -7.10 0.58
C LYS A 112 3.69 -6.65 -0.57
N ILE A 113 5.00 -6.79 -0.43
CA ILE A 113 5.92 -6.68 -1.57
C ILE A 113 5.98 -8.05 -2.24
N ALA A 114 5.78 -8.13 -3.55
CA ALA A 114 5.91 -9.35 -4.33
C ALA A 114 6.93 -9.16 -5.45
N ILE A 115 7.72 -10.19 -5.76
CA ILE A 115 8.71 -10.10 -6.83
C ILE A 115 8.20 -10.83 -8.08
N GLN A 116 8.08 -10.09 -9.18
CA GLN A 116 7.74 -10.68 -10.48
C GLN A 116 9.01 -10.93 -11.29
N LYS A 117 9.32 -12.20 -11.55
CA LYS A 117 10.45 -12.57 -12.40
C LYS A 117 10.14 -12.30 -13.87
N LEU A 118 10.99 -11.52 -14.53
CA LEU A 118 10.96 -11.25 -15.95
C LEU A 118 12.12 -11.96 -16.65
N TRP A 119 11.83 -12.69 -17.72
CA TRP A 119 12.87 -13.40 -18.48
C TRP A 119 13.73 -12.44 -19.31
N CYS A 120 15.06 -12.45 -19.11
CA CYS A 120 16.02 -11.60 -19.85
C CYS A 120 15.71 -10.10 -19.84
N LYS A 121 15.02 -9.59 -18.80
CA LYS A 121 14.61 -8.19 -18.74
C LYS A 121 14.87 -7.65 -17.35
N ALA A 122 15.55 -6.52 -17.27
CA ALA A 122 15.70 -5.78 -16.02
C ALA A 122 14.33 -5.21 -15.60
N GLY A 123 14.06 -5.25 -14.30
CA GLY A 123 12.89 -4.61 -13.70
C GLY A 123 13.25 -3.62 -12.61
N ASP A 124 12.23 -3.08 -11.94
CA ASP A 124 12.35 -2.06 -10.89
C ASP A 124 13.35 -2.47 -9.79
N LEU A 125 13.32 -3.75 -9.37
CA LEU A 125 14.23 -4.24 -8.33
C LEU A 125 15.70 -4.24 -8.80
N ASP A 126 15.96 -4.49 -10.08
CA ASP A 126 17.30 -4.44 -10.64
C ASP A 126 17.78 -2.98 -10.74
N THR A 127 16.90 -2.05 -11.16
CA THR A 127 17.21 -0.61 -11.16
C THR A 127 17.55 -0.12 -9.75
N ILE A 128 16.77 -0.53 -8.74
CA ILE A 128 17.06 -0.24 -7.33
C ILE A 128 18.44 -0.77 -6.94
N ARG A 129 18.73 -2.04 -7.23
CA ARG A 129 20.02 -2.69 -6.91
C ARG A 129 21.20 -1.99 -7.58
N GLN A 130 21.05 -1.57 -8.83
CA GLN A 130 22.10 -0.88 -9.60
C GLN A 130 22.31 0.56 -9.13
N THR A 131 21.24 1.25 -8.74
CA THR A 131 21.31 2.66 -8.30
C THR A 131 21.94 2.78 -6.91
N LEU A 132 21.75 1.77 -6.05
CA LEU A 132 22.31 1.74 -4.69
C LEU A 132 23.73 1.15 -4.72
N LEU A 133 24.70 1.90 -4.21
CA LEU A 133 26.13 1.54 -4.26
C LEU A 133 26.45 0.34 -3.38
N GLU A 134 25.76 0.22 -2.23
CA GLU A 134 25.90 -0.88 -1.29
C GLU A 134 24.50 -1.39 -0.87
N PRO A 135 23.91 -2.34 -1.62
CA PRO A 135 22.54 -2.82 -1.38
C PRO A 135 22.27 -3.40 0.02
N SER A 136 23.31 -3.74 0.77
CA SER A 136 23.25 -4.31 2.12
C SER A 136 23.27 -3.26 3.25
N SER A 137 23.71 -2.03 2.95
CA SER A 137 23.90 -0.93 3.91
C SER A 137 23.09 0.32 3.55
N ASP A 138 22.75 0.51 2.28
CA ASP A 138 22.03 1.69 1.80
C ASP A 138 20.54 1.65 2.20
N PRO A 139 20.02 2.73 2.82
CA PRO A 139 18.65 2.77 3.31
C PRO A 139 17.67 2.94 2.15
N LEU A 140 16.77 1.98 1.99
CA LEU A 140 15.52 2.15 1.28
C LEU A 140 14.42 2.50 2.26
N LEU A 141 13.38 3.11 1.74
CA LEU A 141 12.20 3.49 2.50
C LEU A 141 10.96 3.10 1.70
N ILE A 142 10.05 2.38 2.33
CA ILE A 142 8.67 2.26 1.87
C ILE A 142 7.88 3.32 2.63
N SER A 143 7.27 4.27 1.92
CA SER A 143 6.54 5.39 2.53
C SER A 143 5.08 5.37 2.07
N ILE A 144 4.17 5.60 3.01
CA ILE A 144 2.76 5.83 2.76
C ILE A 144 2.48 7.27 3.19
N GLU A 145 2.05 8.07 2.23
CA GLU A 145 1.80 9.50 2.41
C GLU A 145 0.39 9.80 1.92
N ASP A 146 -0.30 10.71 2.62
CA ASP A 146 -1.60 11.20 2.21
C ASP A 146 -1.38 12.46 1.36
N LEU A 147 -1.76 12.35 0.09
CA LEU A 147 -1.58 13.38 -0.91
C LEU A 147 -2.66 14.45 -0.79
N SER A 148 -3.86 14.09 -0.33
CA SER A 148 -4.99 15.02 -0.17
C SER A 148 -4.69 16.12 0.85
N ASN A 149 -4.03 15.77 1.95
CA ASN A 149 -3.64 16.73 3.01
C ASN A 149 -2.13 16.99 3.08
N LYS A 150 -1.34 16.44 2.13
CA LYS A 150 0.12 16.52 2.08
C LYS A 150 0.79 16.07 3.39
N SER A 151 0.17 15.11 4.07
CA SER A 151 0.63 14.59 5.36
C SER A 151 1.36 13.27 5.21
N PHE A 152 2.18 12.96 6.20
CA PHE A 152 2.91 11.71 6.27
C PHE A 152 2.16 10.75 7.18
N ILE A 153 1.88 9.54 6.69
CA ILE A 153 1.22 8.50 7.50
C ILE A 153 2.28 7.62 8.16
N LYS A 154 3.07 6.91 7.37
CA LYS A 154 4.04 5.94 7.90
C LYS A 154 5.13 5.64 6.90
N SER A 155 6.32 5.33 7.42
CA SER A 155 7.38 4.74 6.61
C SER A 155 8.05 3.57 7.31
N PHE A 156 8.58 2.69 6.49
CA PHE A 156 9.29 1.48 6.88
C PHE A 156 10.69 1.55 6.28
N PRO A 157 11.74 1.72 7.10
CA PRO A 157 13.10 1.61 6.61
C PRO A 157 13.37 0.14 6.28
N VAL A 158 13.82 -0.11 5.05
CA VAL A 158 14.04 -1.46 4.52
C VAL A 158 15.40 -1.53 3.84
N LYS A 159 15.92 -2.74 3.65
CA LYS A 159 17.08 -2.97 2.80
C LYS A 159 16.63 -3.67 1.52
N VAL A 160 17.41 -3.50 0.46
CA VAL A 160 17.13 -4.13 -0.85
C VAL A 160 16.97 -5.64 -0.71
N LYS A 161 17.82 -6.27 0.11
CA LYS A 161 17.77 -7.72 0.36
C LYS A 161 16.46 -8.15 1.04
N ASP A 162 15.86 -7.30 1.86
CA ASP A 162 14.66 -7.64 2.62
C ASP A 162 13.45 -7.69 1.69
N LEU A 163 13.44 -6.91 0.61
CA LEU A 163 12.39 -6.94 -0.43
C LEU A 163 12.25 -8.29 -1.12
N SER A 164 13.35 -9.05 -1.22
CA SER A 164 13.33 -10.39 -1.83
C SER A 164 12.64 -11.44 -0.96
N GLY A 165 12.42 -11.15 0.33
CA GLY A 165 11.66 -12.02 1.25
C GLY A 165 10.16 -11.77 1.23
N GLU A 166 9.65 -11.00 0.27
CA GLU A 166 8.24 -10.62 0.14
C GLU A 166 7.59 -10.10 1.43
N PRO A 167 8.20 -9.09 2.09
CA PRO A 167 7.76 -8.63 3.39
C PRO A 167 6.35 -8.04 3.33
N THR A 168 5.64 -8.18 4.45
CA THR A 168 4.33 -7.56 4.68
C THR A 168 4.44 -6.44 5.70
N TYR A 169 3.80 -5.31 5.42
CA TYR A 169 3.71 -4.14 6.28
C TYR A 169 2.26 -3.86 6.61
N THR A 170 2.00 -3.36 7.82
CA THR A 170 0.66 -2.91 8.23
C THR A 170 0.76 -1.45 8.64
N VAL A 171 -0.09 -0.63 8.06
CA VAL A 171 -0.22 0.79 8.38
C VAL A 171 -1.64 1.05 8.86
N MET A 172 -1.77 1.93 9.84
CA MET A 172 -3.04 2.38 10.35
C MET A 172 -3.05 3.91 10.38
N TRP A 173 -4.18 4.51 10.02
CA TRP A 173 -4.41 5.94 10.12
C TRP A 173 -5.86 6.22 10.54
N PRO A 174 -6.14 7.40 11.14
CA PRO A 174 -7.48 7.75 11.55
C PRO A 174 -8.48 7.69 10.39
N GLN A 175 -9.69 7.21 10.66
CA GLN A 175 -10.75 7.23 9.67
C GLN A 175 -11.15 8.67 9.31
N HIS A 176 -11.09 8.98 8.02
CA HIS A 176 -11.56 10.23 7.42
C HIS A 176 -12.60 9.94 6.33
N ASP A 177 -13.24 10.95 5.75
CA ASP A 177 -14.26 10.73 4.70
C ASP A 177 -13.65 10.31 3.37
N SER A 178 -12.49 10.90 3.04
CA SER A 178 -11.69 10.52 1.88
C SER A 178 -10.19 10.74 2.13
N ALA A 179 -9.35 9.98 1.42
CA ALA A 179 -7.91 10.19 1.35
C ALA A 179 -7.35 9.63 0.04
N LEU A 180 -6.42 10.34 -0.59
CA LEU A 180 -5.62 9.84 -1.70
C LEU A 180 -4.22 9.48 -1.18
N LEU A 181 -3.96 8.19 -1.04
CA LEU A 181 -2.71 7.69 -0.52
C LEU A 181 -1.71 7.44 -1.65
N GLY A 182 -0.48 7.90 -1.47
CA GLY A 182 0.66 7.51 -2.28
C GLY A 182 1.48 6.43 -1.58
N ILE A 183 1.71 5.31 -2.26
CA ILE A 183 2.63 4.25 -1.85
C ILE A 183 3.92 4.43 -2.62
N TYR A 184 5.02 4.65 -1.90
CA TYR A 184 6.32 4.94 -2.46
C TYR A 184 7.37 3.92 -2.04
N ILE A 185 8.33 3.66 -2.93
CA ILE A 185 9.63 3.08 -2.56
C ILE A 185 10.71 4.04 -3.04
N CYS A 186 11.58 4.49 -2.15
CA CYS A 186 12.63 5.46 -2.46
C CYS A 186 13.93 5.18 -1.71
N SER A 187 15.05 5.72 -2.17
CA SER A 187 16.28 5.79 -1.36
C SER A 187 16.16 6.85 -0.28
N ASP A 188 16.82 6.64 0.86
CA ASP A 188 16.78 7.57 2.01
C ASP A 188 18.17 7.88 2.57
N PHE A 189 19.12 8.17 1.68
CA PHE A 189 20.48 8.55 2.03
C PHE A 189 20.54 9.82 2.88
N LEU A 190 19.63 10.76 2.63
CA LEU A 190 19.53 12.02 3.39
C LEU A 190 18.71 11.87 4.67
N LYS A 191 18.13 10.69 4.93
CA LYS A 191 17.34 10.36 6.12
C LYS A 191 16.16 11.30 6.34
N SER A 192 15.44 11.64 5.27
CA SER A 192 14.25 12.50 5.37
C SER A 192 13.05 11.74 5.93
N GLY A 193 13.05 10.40 5.84
CA GLY A 193 11.94 9.56 6.31
C GLY A 193 10.66 9.69 5.48
N LYS A 194 10.71 10.39 4.34
CA LYS A 194 9.59 10.61 3.41
C LYS A 194 10.05 10.44 1.95
N CYS A 195 9.14 10.06 1.07
CA CYS A 195 9.40 9.88 -0.35
C CYS A 195 8.79 10.95 -1.25
N GLY A 196 7.62 11.51 -0.91
CA GLY A 196 6.85 12.36 -1.83
C GLY A 196 7.57 13.61 -2.34
N SER A 197 8.58 14.11 -1.62
CA SER A 197 9.39 15.28 -2.01
C SER A 197 10.69 14.94 -2.74
N LYS A 198 10.98 13.66 -3.00
CA LYS A 198 12.21 13.21 -3.65
C LYS A 198 12.08 13.32 -5.16
N ALA A 199 13.22 13.35 -5.86
CA ALA A 199 13.22 13.42 -7.31
C ALA A 199 12.72 12.09 -7.90
N SER A 200 11.77 12.15 -8.83
CA SER A 200 11.40 11.04 -9.70
C SER A 200 12.15 11.14 -11.01
N LEU A 201 12.79 10.06 -11.44
CA LEU A 201 13.43 9.94 -12.74
C LEU A 201 12.90 8.66 -13.41
N THR A 202 12.90 8.64 -14.73
CA THR A 202 12.59 7.41 -15.48
C THR A 202 13.61 6.33 -15.14
N HIS A 203 13.21 5.06 -15.20
CA HIS A 203 14.11 3.92 -14.94
C HIS A 203 15.37 3.96 -15.82
N GLN A 204 15.24 4.38 -17.08
CA GLN A 204 16.37 4.58 -17.98
C GLN A 204 17.36 5.63 -17.45
N LYS A 205 16.87 6.80 -17.01
CA LYS A 205 17.73 7.85 -16.45
C LYS A 205 18.41 7.40 -15.16
N LEU A 206 17.73 6.62 -14.32
CA LEU A 206 18.33 6.04 -13.11
C LEU A 206 19.44 5.04 -13.46
N SER A 207 19.19 4.17 -14.44
CA SER A 207 20.19 3.23 -14.96
C SER A 207 21.42 3.96 -15.51
N ASP A 208 21.24 5.01 -16.31
CA ASP A 208 22.35 5.79 -16.87
C ASP A 208 23.20 6.48 -15.79
N LEU A 209 22.55 6.94 -14.71
CA LEU A 209 23.25 7.53 -13.57
C LEU A 209 24.09 6.51 -12.80
N SER A 210 23.67 5.25 -12.74
CA SER A 210 24.43 4.18 -12.07
C SER A 210 25.74 3.83 -12.80
N MET A 211 25.80 4.06 -14.12
CA MET A 211 26.98 3.80 -14.95
C MET A 211 27.98 4.97 -14.99
N GLY A 212 27.59 6.16 -14.51
CA GLY A 212 28.42 7.37 -14.54
C GLY A 212 29.43 7.47 -13.37
N PRO A 213 30.36 8.45 -13.42
CA PRO A 213 31.25 8.72 -12.30
C PRO A 213 30.43 9.03 -11.05
N LYS A 214 30.76 8.40 -9.90
CA LYS A 214 30.03 8.47 -8.63
C LYS A 214 29.60 9.91 -8.28
N LYS A 215 28.39 10.29 -8.68
CA LYS A 215 27.77 11.56 -8.24
C LYS A 215 27.33 11.38 -6.78
N GLY A 216 27.29 12.49 -6.04
CA GLY A 216 26.96 12.48 -4.61
C GLY A 216 25.64 11.74 -4.31
N LYS A 217 25.51 11.23 -3.08
CA LYS A 217 24.32 10.50 -2.63
C LYS A 217 23.08 11.38 -2.79
N LYS A 218 22.19 11.02 -3.71
CA LYS A 218 20.91 11.67 -3.97
C LYS A 218 19.78 10.68 -3.75
N ASP A 219 18.67 11.21 -3.26
CA ASP A 219 17.48 10.43 -2.99
C ASP A 219 16.51 10.46 -4.17
N TYR A 220 16.07 9.28 -4.58
CA TYR A 220 15.22 9.06 -5.75
C TYR A 220 14.03 8.18 -5.39
N ILE A 221 12.90 8.46 -6.04
CA ILE A 221 11.73 7.57 -6.02
C ILE A 221 11.96 6.49 -7.08
N PHE A 222 11.78 5.24 -6.69
CA PHE A 222 11.89 4.06 -7.57
C PHE A 222 10.54 3.44 -7.92
N TYR A 223 9.56 3.60 -7.04
CA TYR A 223 8.21 3.07 -7.22
C TYR A 223 7.19 4.07 -6.69
N TYR A 224 6.09 4.24 -7.42
CA TYR A 224 4.94 5.02 -6.98
C TYR A 224 3.63 4.46 -7.55
N GLN A 225 2.64 4.27 -6.69
CA GLN A 225 1.24 4.01 -7.05
C GLN A 225 0.30 4.66 -6.03
N THR A 226 -0.97 4.81 -6.39
CA THR A 226 -1.99 5.39 -5.52
C THR A 226 -3.05 4.40 -5.06
N VAL A 227 -3.58 4.67 -3.87
CA VAL A 227 -4.76 4.01 -3.30
C VAL A 227 -5.72 5.11 -2.84
N PHE A 228 -6.96 5.02 -3.27
CA PHE A 228 -8.02 5.92 -2.85
C PHE A 228 -8.72 5.27 -1.67
N TYR A 229 -9.03 6.06 -0.67
CA TYR A 229 -9.91 5.67 0.39
C TYR A 229 -11.11 6.61 0.38
N HIS A 230 -12.33 6.08 0.27
CA HIS A 230 -13.55 6.88 0.32
C HIS A 230 -14.72 6.01 0.78
N ASN A 231 -15.58 6.54 1.65
CA ASN A 231 -16.79 5.87 2.15
C ASN A 231 -16.55 4.44 2.70
N GLY A 232 -15.40 4.21 3.34
CA GLY A 232 -15.06 2.90 3.90
C GLY A 232 -14.54 1.89 2.87
N GLU A 233 -14.24 2.30 1.64
CA GLU A 233 -13.65 1.46 0.60
C GLU A 233 -12.25 1.93 0.23
N LEU A 234 -11.38 0.97 -0.09
CA LEU A 234 -10.11 1.20 -0.75
C LEU A 234 -10.29 0.93 -2.24
N LYS A 235 -9.88 1.87 -3.09
CA LYS A 235 -9.88 1.71 -4.55
C LYS A 235 -8.47 1.84 -5.10
N ILE A 236 -8.11 1.00 -6.05
CA ILE A 236 -6.86 1.06 -6.80
C ILE A 236 -7.19 1.14 -8.29
N PHE A 237 -6.43 1.95 -9.01
CA PHE A 237 -6.61 2.09 -10.45
C PHE A 237 -5.25 2.15 -11.13
N ASP A 238 -5.15 1.59 -12.33
CA ASP A 238 -3.96 1.73 -13.13
C ASP A 238 -4.06 3.00 -13.97
N ARG A 239 -3.33 4.03 -13.58
CA ARG A 239 -3.33 5.26 -14.38
C ARG A 239 -2.60 5.10 -15.71
N ASN A 240 -1.68 4.15 -15.83
CA ASN A 240 -0.97 3.91 -17.08
C ASN A 240 -1.86 3.28 -18.17
N SER A 241 -3.02 2.71 -17.80
CA SER A 241 -3.96 2.14 -18.76
C SER A 241 -4.99 3.14 -19.30
N VAL A 242 -4.97 4.40 -18.85
CA VAL A 242 -5.91 5.43 -19.29
C VAL A 242 -5.38 6.14 -20.53
N ASP A 243 -6.09 6.01 -21.66
CA ASP A 243 -5.82 6.79 -22.87
C ASP A 243 -6.05 8.29 -22.63
N ASP A 244 -5.27 9.15 -23.28
CA ASP A 244 -5.33 10.61 -23.14
C ASP A 244 -6.75 11.14 -23.40
N ARG A 245 -7.49 10.50 -24.32
CA ARG A 245 -8.88 10.86 -24.66
C ARG A 245 -9.88 10.72 -23.51
N ARG A 246 -9.53 9.95 -22.49
CA ARG A 246 -10.41 9.60 -21.35
C ARG A 246 -9.86 10.09 -20.02
N ARG A 247 -8.78 10.88 -20.06
CA ARG A 247 -8.18 11.48 -18.87
C ARG A 247 -9.15 12.43 -18.16
N ASP A 248 -9.95 13.17 -18.93
CA ASP A 248 -10.95 14.09 -18.38
C ASP A 248 -12.08 13.33 -17.66
N ASP A 249 -12.50 12.17 -18.17
CA ASP A 249 -13.54 11.34 -17.56
C ASP A 249 -13.09 10.79 -16.19
N ILE A 250 -11.84 10.31 -16.10
CA ILE A 250 -11.30 9.78 -14.85
C ILE A 250 -11.00 10.90 -13.85
N GLU A 251 -10.52 12.06 -14.31
CA GLU A 251 -10.34 13.24 -13.45
C GLU A 251 -11.68 13.72 -12.92
N HIS A 252 -12.70 13.82 -13.79
CA HIS A 252 -14.06 14.16 -13.37
C HIS A 252 -14.62 13.16 -12.37
N TYR A 253 -14.43 11.85 -12.60
CA TYR A 253 -14.84 10.82 -11.67
C TYR A 253 -14.23 11.03 -10.27
N PHE A 254 -12.91 11.13 -10.17
CA PHE A 254 -12.26 11.29 -8.86
C PHE A 254 -12.54 12.64 -8.19
N THR A 255 -12.72 13.71 -8.97
CA THR A 255 -13.01 15.04 -8.41
C THR A 255 -14.46 15.19 -7.98
N ALA A 256 -15.42 14.77 -8.81
CA ALA A 256 -16.83 14.97 -8.56
C ALA A 256 -17.46 13.85 -7.72
N VAL A 257 -16.98 12.61 -7.84
CA VAL A 257 -17.55 11.45 -7.14
C VAL A 257 -16.76 11.14 -5.87
N GLU A 258 -15.43 11.11 -5.95
CA GLU A 258 -14.57 10.70 -4.82
C GLU A 258 -14.04 11.88 -4.00
N ASN A 259 -14.43 13.11 -4.36
CA ASN A 259 -14.06 14.36 -3.70
C ASN A 259 -12.53 14.53 -3.53
N ILE A 260 -11.76 14.19 -4.56
CA ILE A 260 -10.31 14.39 -4.60
C ILE A 260 -10.00 15.68 -5.35
N ASP A 261 -9.11 16.49 -4.79
CA ASP A 261 -8.64 17.72 -5.43
C ASP A 261 -7.91 17.44 -6.77
N SER A 262 -8.23 18.26 -7.80
CA SER A 262 -7.68 18.13 -9.16
C SER A 262 -6.16 18.29 -9.19
N ASP A 263 -5.60 19.21 -8.41
CA ASP A 263 -4.14 19.42 -8.39
C ASP A 263 -3.42 18.21 -7.77
N THR A 264 -4.01 17.62 -6.74
CA THR A 264 -3.54 16.38 -6.14
C THR A 264 -3.56 15.23 -7.15
N MET A 265 -4.63 15.13 -7.95
CA MET A 265 -4.72 14.16 -9.05
C MET A 265 -3.63 14.39 -10.10
N LYS A 266 -3.36 15.63 -10.51
CA LYS A 266 -2.29 15.95 -11.48
C LYS A 266 -0.90 15.62 -10.95
N GLN A 267 -0.64 15.86 -9.67
CA GLN A 267 0.63 15.48 -9.05
C GLN A 267 0.83 13.95 -9.09
N SER A 268 -0.22 13.20 -8.74
CA SER A 268 -0.21 11.74 -8.83
C SER A 268 0.03 11.24 -10.26
N GLU A 269 -0.58 11.90 -11.24
CA GLU A 269 -0.39 11.59 -12.65
C GLU A 269 1.06 11.77 -13.08
N SER A 270 1.65 12.91 -12.75
CA SER A 270 3.02 13.23 -13.13
C SER A 270 4.01 12.17 -12.64
N LEU A 271 3.86 11.71 -11.39
CA LEU A 271 4.70 10.66 -10.83
C LEU A 271 4.47 9.30 -11.50
N SER A 272 3.21 8.94 -11.75
CA SER A 272 2.85 7.65 -12.38
C SER A 272 3.42 7.56 -13.80
N THR A 273 3.30 8.64 -14.58
CA THR A 273 3.81 8.71 -15.96
C THR A 273 5.34 8.70 -16.02
N VAL A 274 6.04 9.23 -15.02
CA VAL A 274 7.52 9.21 -15.01
C VAL A 274 8.05 7.84 -14.61
N LEU A 275 7.44 7.20 -13.61
CA LEU A 275 7.95 5.98 -13.01
C LEU A 275 7.43 4.71 -13.69
N HIS A 276 6.24 4.74 -14.31
CA HIS A 276 5.62 3.56 -14.94
C HIS A 276 5.62 2.31 -14.05
N SER A 277 5.43 2.51 -12.75
CA SER A 277 5.45 1.44 -11.78
C SER A 277 4.32 0.43 -12.04
N THR A 278 4.58 -0.84 -11.70
CA THR A 278 3.57 -1.89 -11.86
C THR A 278 2.35 -1.60 -10.98
N ARG A 279 1.16 -1.73 -11.57
CA ARG A 279 -0.14 -1.57 -10.92
C ARG A 279 -0.24 -2.39 -9.62
N LEU A 280 -0.85 -1.79 -8.60
CA LEU A 280 -1.25 -2.47 -7.38
C LEU A 280 -2.35 -3.51 -7.66
N LYS A 281 -2.45 -4.51 -6.76
CA LYS A 281 -3.54 -5.49 -6.78
C LYS A 281 -4.05 -5.75 -5.38
N PHE A 282 -5.30 -6.17 -5.27
CA PHE A 282 -5.82 -6.77 -4.05
C PHE A 282 -5.70 -8.30 -4.13
N GLU A 283 -4.99 -8.92 -3.19
CA GLU A 283 -4.86 -10.38 -3.09
C GLU A 283 -4.90 -10.82 -1.62
N ASP A 284 -5.73 -11.79 -1.27
CA ASP A 284 -5.83 -12.37 0.09
C ASP A 284 -5.94 -11.34 1.22
N GLY A 285 -6.62 -10.25 0.92
CA GLY A 285 -6.82 -9.15 1.85
C GLY A 285 -5.65 -8.19 2.02
N LEU A 286 -4.66 -8.25 1.14
CA LEU A 286 -3.48 -7.42 1.09
C LEU A 286 -3.49 -6.55 -0.17
N ILE A 287 -2.85 -5.39 -0.11
CA ILE A 287 -2.43 -4.63 -1.29
C ILE A 287 -1.06 -5.15 -1.70
N VAL A 288 -0.95 -5.69 -2.91
CA VAL A 288 0.28 -6.26 -3.45
C VAL A 288 0.99 -5.22 -4.30
N VAL A 289 2.19 -4.85 -3.84
CA VAL A 289 3.16 -4.02 -4.56
C VAL A 289 4.09 -4.98 -5.31
N THR A 290 3.94 -5.05 -6.62
CA THR A 290 4.76 -5.92 -7.46
C THR A 290 6.02 -5.18 -7.91
N LEU A 291 7.19 -5.77 -7.65
CA LEU A 291 8.48 -5.30 -8.12
C LEU A 291 9.03 -6.27 -9.17
N PRO A 292 9.05 -5.88 -10.45
CA PRO A 292 9.66 -6.69 -11.48
C PRO A 292 11.17 -6.84 -11.25
N ALA A 293 11.71 -8.02 -11.58
CA ALA A 293 13.12 -8.33 -11.46
C ALA A 293 13.54 -9.34 -12.52
N ASN A 294 14.78 -9.26 -12.99
CA ASN A 294 15.33 -10.19 -13.97
C ASN A 294 15.42 -11.60 -13.38
N ASP A 295 15.02 -12.60 -14.17
CA ASP A 295 15.20 -14.00 -13.85
C ASP A 295 16.66 -14.42 -14.05
N LEU A 296 17.38 -14.71 -12.97
CA LEU A 296 18.81 -15.04 -13.02
C LEU A 296 19.13 -16.26 -13.89
N ARG A 297 18.17 -17.17 -14.12
CA ARG A 297 18.35 -18.35 -14.97
C ARG A 297 18.68 -17.99 -16.42
N CYS A 298 18.31 -16.79 -16.85
CA CYS A 298 18.52 -16.33 -18.21
C CYS A 298 19.95 -15.79 -18.45
N LEU A 299 20.74 -15.63 -17.38
CA LEU A 299 22.15 -15.21 -17.46
C LEU A 299 23.08 -16.41 -17.70
N ASP A 300 22.67 -17.60 -17.24
CA ASP A 300 23.46 -18.83 -17.37
C ASP A 300 23.47 -19.37 -18.81
N SER A 301 22.45 -19.07 -19.62
CA SER A 301 22.40 -19.48 -21.03
C SER A 301 23.44 -18.77 -21.92
N LYS A 302 24.05 -17.67 -21.47
CA LYS A 302 25.12 -16.96 -22.20
C LYS A 302 26.53 -17.52 -21.95
N LYS A 303 26.69 -18.56 -21.12
CA LYS A 303 27.98 -19.22 -20.86
C LYS A 303 28.15 -20.53 -21.65
N LEU A 304 27.20 -20.88 -22.52
CA LEU A 304 27.21 -22.10 -23.34
C LEU A 304 27.38 -21.83 -24.85
N GLU A 305 27.69 -20.59 -25.22
CA GLU A 305 28.17 -20.19 -26.56
C GLU A 305 29.60 -19.66 -26.44
#